data_AF-A0A949TJA7-F1
#
_entry.id   AF-A0A949TJA7-F1
#
_cell.length_a   1.000
_cell.length_b   1.000
_cell.length_c   1.000
_cell.angle_alpha   90.00
_cell.angle_beta   90.00
_cell.angle_gamma   90.00
#
_symmetry.space_group_name_H-M   'P 1'
#
loop_
_entity.id
_entity.type
_entity.pdbx_description
1 polymer ?
#
loop_
_entity_poly.entity_id
_entity_poly.type
_entity_poly.pdbx_seq_one_letter_code
_entity_poly.pdbx_strand_id
1 'polypeptide(L)'
;MENNLMGSCHCEKCTGKYCAKKVYIFSTLQEEQLEEISSNVINRRYKKGQMIFFEGDVSDKLYIVNKGKVKIFKYTKEGKEQILYILTDGDFVGELSLLKKTKVEFNAEALEDTAICALTKENFDKIIEKNPEITFKILEVVHDRLINLENLVQRLSTKDVESRVSGVLLSLAKDFGKEEGNIITVNLPLNREEIGSYAGLTRETVSRTLTGMQDEGIIELHGNKKIIIKDIDYLKSID
;
A
#
# COMPACT_ATOMS: atom_id res chain seq x y z
N MET A 1 43.02 20.76 -2.56
CA MET A 1 42.19 20.51 -1.37
C MET A 1 40.94 21.34 -1.52
N GLU A 2 39.92 20.81 -2.18
CA GLU A 2 38.57 21.38 -2.18
C GLU A 2 37.59 20.20 -2.17
N ASN A 3 36.74 20.21 -1.16
CA ASN A 3 35.80 19.17 -0.77
C ASN A 3 34.73 18.97 -1.84
N ASN A 4 34.64 17.75 -2.37
CA ASN A 4 33.57 17.31 -3.23
C ASN A 4 32.79 16.21 -2.49
N LEU A 5 31.82 16.61 -1.67
CA LEU A 5 30.87 15.72 -1.01
C LEU A 5 29.46 16.28 -1.20
N MET A 6 28.97 16.22 -2.43
CA MET A 6 27.53 16.28 -2.71
C MET A 6 27.01 14.84 -2.82
N GLY A 7 26.54 14.29 -1.70
CA GLY A 7 25.73 13.08 -1.68
C GLY A 7 24.35 13.36 -2.29
N SER A 8 24.28 13.39 -3.62
CA SER A 8 23.02 13.65 -4.33
C SER A 8 22.20 12.36 -4.44
N CYS A 9 21.06 12.33 -3.75
CA CYS A 9 20.00 11.38 -4.02
C CYS A 9 19.52 11.61 -5.46
N HIS A 10 19.97 10.77 -6.40
CA HIS A 10 19.61 10.84 -7.82
C HIS A 10 18.16 10.36 -8.06
N CYS A 11 17.21 11.11 -7.52
CA CYS A 11 15.81 11.02 -7.88
C CYS A 11 15.47 12.25 -8.71
N GLU A 12 15.42 12.11 -10.05
CA GLU A 12 15.09 13.18 -11.02
C GLU A 12 13.77 13.94 -10.76
N LYS A 13 12.99 13.56 -9.74
CA LYS A 13 11.71 14.16 -9.38
C LYS A 13 11.46 14.31 -7.86
N CYS A 14 12.48 14.26 -6.98
CA CYS A 14 12.28 14.58 -5.56
C CYS A 14 12.36 16.11 -5.37
N THR A 15 11.24 16.74 -4.97
CA THR A 15 11.15 18.18 -4.61
C THR A 15 11.51 18.47 -3.14
N GLY A 16 12.01 17.48 -2.40
CA GLY A 16 12.40 17.63 -0.99
C GLY A 16 13.75 16.97 -0.70
N LYS A 17 14.48 17.55 0.27
CA LYS A 17 15.88 17.20 0.61
C LYS A 17 16.06 15.73 1.00
N TYR A 18 15.06 15.08 1.63
CA TYR A 18 15.06 13.65 1.99
C TYR A 18 13.70 12.98 1.79
N CYS A 19 13.58 12.15 0.76
CA CYS A 19 12.35 11.40 0.46
C CYS A 19 12.02 10.35 1.56
N ALA A 20 12.99 9.96 2.40
CA ALA A 20 12.81 9.11 3.58
C ALA A 20 11.90 9.71 4.67
N LYS A 21 11.78 11.04 4.76
CA LYS A 21 10.94 11.70 5.79
C LYS A 21 9.44 11.49 5.59
N LYS A 22 9.02 11.07 4.39
CA LYS A 22 7.62 10.68 4.10
C LYS A 22 7.24 9.34 4.75
N VAL A 23 8.22 8.52 5.11
CA VAL A 23 7.98 7.20 5.67
C VAL A 23 7.67 7.36 7.16
N TYR A 24 6.50 6.89 7.60
CA TYR A 24 6.05 7.10 8.98
C TYR A 24 7.08 6.64 10.02
N ILE A 25 7.72 5.48 9.81
CA ILE A 25 8.73 4.93 10.72
C ILE A 25 10.01 5.77 10.80
N PHE A 26 10.27 6.66 9.84
CA PHE A 26 11.43 7.55 9.82
C PHE A 26 11.09 9.00 10.15
N SER A 27 9.83 9.28 10.53
CA SER A 27 9.34 10.64 10.78
C SER A 27 10.02 11.35 11.95
N THR A 28 10.60 10.62 12.90
CA THR A 28 11.31 11.15 14.08
C THR A 28 12.80 11.37 13.86
N LEU A 29 13.34 10.93 12.73
CA LEU A 29 14.78 11.02 12.45
C LEU A 29 15.22 12.45 12.14
N GLN A 30 16.41 12.79 12.64
CA GLN A 30 17.10 14.04 12.36
C GLN A 30 17.70 14.05 10.94
N GLU A 31 18.05 15.22 10.41
CA GLU A 31 18.57 15.35 9.03
C GLU A 31 19.79 14.46 8.77
N GLU A 32 20.74 14.40 9.70
CA GLU A 32 21.96 13.57 9.60
C GLU A 32 21.62 12.06 9.47
N GLN A 33 20.59 11.61 10.19
CA GLN A 33 20.15 10.22 10.16
C GLN A 33 19.36 9.92 8.87
N LEU A 34 18.58 10.89 8.39
CA LEU A 34 17.91 10.79 7.09
C LEU A 34 18.90 10.79 5.93
N GLU A 35 20.05 11.47 6.05
CA GLU A 35 21.17 11.39 5.12
C GLU A 35 21.83 10.01 5.13
N GLU A 36 22.07 9.44 6.31
CA GLU A 36 22.57 8.07 6.46
C GLU A 36 21.63 7.07 5.78
N ILE A 37 20.30 7.21 5.92
CA ILE A 37 19.34 6.38 5.18
C ILE A 37 19.44 6.62 3.69
N SER A 38 19.39 7.88 3.27
CA SER A 38 19.29 8.25 1.85
C SER A 38 20.52 7.82 1.04
N SER A 39 21.69 7.73 1.68
CA SER A 39 22.93 7.24 1.07
C SER A 39 23.01 5.71 0.99
N ASN A 40 22.20 4.99 1.76
CA ASN A 40 22.23 3.54 1.90
C ASN A 40 21.05 2.80 1.24
N VAL A 41 20.12 3.54 0.62
CA VAL A 41 18.98 2.96 -0.11
C VAL A 41 19.30 2.68 -1.58
N ILE A 42 18.81 1.55 -2.06
CA ILE A 42 18.86 1.19 -3.48
C ILE A 42 17.54 1.64 -4.12
N ASN A 43 17.62 2.60 -5.03
CA ASN A 43 16.45 3.10 -5.76
C ASN A 43 16.13 2.22 -6.96
N ARG A 44 14.87 1.82 -7.12
CA ARG A 44 14.36 1.10 -8.29
C ARG A 44 13.08 1.73 -8.80
N ARG A 45 12.91 1.71 -10.11
CA ARG A 45 11.69 2.18 -10.78
C ARG A 45 11.02 1.01 -11.47
N TYR A 46 9.71 0.95 -11.32
CA TYR A 46 8.85 -0.07 -11.87
C TYR A 46 7.77 0.62 -12.70
N LYS A 47 7.52 0.10 -13.89
CA LYS A 47 6.37 0.48 -14.71
C LYS A 47 5.11 -0.19 -14.18
N LYS A 48 3.95 0.41 -14.48
CA LYS A 48 2.66 -0.23 -14.21
C LYS A 48 2.66 -1.69 -14.70
N GLY A 49 2.22 -2.61 -13.84
CA GLY A 49 2.13 -4.04 -14.09
C GLY A 49 3.45 -4.81 -13.88
N GLN A 50 4.55 -4.14 -13.51
CA GLN A 50 5.80 -4.84 -13.22
C GLN A 50 5.79 -5.42 -11.80
N MET A 51 6.26 -6.66 -11.70
CA MET A 51 6.50 -7.35 -10.45
C MET A 51 7.73 -6.76 -9.74
N ILE A 52 7.57 -6.46 -8.46
CA ILE A 52 8.63 -5.94 -7.59
C ILE A 52 9.40 -7.11 -6.97
N PHE A 53 8.66 -8.11 -6.49
CA PHE A 53 9.15 -9.40 -6.01
C PHE A 53 8.01 -10.43 -6.05
N PHE A 54 8.37 -11.70 -5.99
CA PHE A 54 7.45 -12.83 -5.98
C PHE A 54 7.45 -13.53 -4.63
N GLU A 55 6.32 -14.19 -4.32
CA GLU A 55 6.24 -15.12 -3.21
C GLU A 55 7.29 -16.23 -3.39
N GLY A 56 8.05 -16.50 -2.32
CA GLY A 56 9.16 -17.46 -2.33
C GLY A 56 10.53 -16.87 -2.63
N ASP A 57 10.60 -15.61 -3.08
CA ASP A 57 11.88 -14.92 -3.27
C ASP A 57 12.64 -14.79 -1.94
N VAL A 58 13.96 -14.94 -1.99
CA VAL A 58 14.82 -14.63 -0.85
C VAL A 58 15.10 -13.13 -0.88
N SER A 59 14.61 -12.44 0.15
CA SER A 59 14.84 -11.01 0.32
C SER A 59 15.24 -10.73 1.76
N ASP A 60 16.24 -9.86 1.93
CA ASP A 60 16.71 -9.32 3.21
C ASP A 60 16.53 -7.78 3.24
N LYS A 61 15.54 -7.28 2.49
CA LYS A 61 15.33 -5.85 2.27
C LYS A 61 13.95 -5.41 2.73
N LEU A 62 13.92 -4.21 3.30
CA LEU A 62 12.75 -3.39 3.46
C LEU A 62 12.52 -2.62 2.15
N TYR A 63 11.34 -2.77 1.55
CA TYR A 63 10.93 -2.02 0.38
C TYR A 63 10.03 -0.88 0.81
N ILE A 64 10.31 0.33 0.35
CA ILE A 64 9.57 1.55 0.71
C ILE A 64 9.03 2.16 -0.57
N VAL A 65 7.74 2.45 -0.61
CA VAL A 65 7.10 3.15 -1.72
C VAL A 65 7.41 4.63 -1.59
N ASN A 66 8.39 5.11 -2.36
CA ASN A 66 8.71 6.53 -2.39
C ASN A 66 7.64 7.33 -3.15
N LYS A 67 7.17 6.75 -4.26
CA LYS A 67 6.10 7.29 -5.07
C LYS A 67 5.39 6.20 -5.85
N GLY A 68 4.08 6.22 -5.90
CA GLY A 68 3.27 5.29 -6.68
C GLY A 68 2.44 4.38 -5.79
N LYS A 69 1.93 3.30 -6.37
CA LYS A 69 1.11 2.33 -5.64
C LYS A 69 1.51 0.91 -5.98
N VAL A 70 1.40 0.04 -4.98
CA VAL A 70 1.77 -1.37 -5.07
C VAL A 70 0.67 -2.21 -4.47
N LYS A 71 0.16 -3.20 -5.20
CA LYS A 71 -0.71 -4.22 -4.60
C LYS A 71 0.15 -5.31 -3.97
N ILE A 72 -0.21 -5.74 -2.76
CA ILE A 72 0.30 -6.94 -2.12
C ILE A 72 -0.77 -8.02 -2.22
N PHE A 73 -0.42 -9.18 -2.77
CA PHE A 73 -1.40 -10.21 -3.10
C PHE A 73 -0.82 -11.63 -3.02
N LYS A 74 -1.72 -12.61 -2.97
CA LYS A 74 -1.40 -14.04 -3.10
C LYS A 74 -2.26 -14.68 -4.17
N TYR A 75 -1.82 -15.82 -4.68
CA TYR A 75 -2.66 -16.68 -5.50
C TYR A 75 -3.36 -17.72 -4.63
N THR A 76 -4.65 -17.95 -4.86
CA THR A 76 -5.36 -19.09 -4.29
C THR A 76 -4.87 -20.39 -4.92
N LYS A 77 -5.27 -21.54 -4.35
CA LYS A 77 -4.93 -22.86 -4.92
C LYS A 77 -5.45 -23.04 -6.36
N GLU A 78 -6.53 -22.35 -6.69
CA GLU A 78 -7.14 -22.31 -8.02
C GLU A 78 -6.48 -21.28 -8.95
N GLY A 79 -5.41 -20.62 -8.52
CA GLY A 79 -4.65 -19.64 -9.30
C GLY A 79 -5.31 -18.26 -9.38
N LYS A 80 -6.33 -17.98 -8.57
CA LYS A 80 -6.97 -16.65 -8.54
C LYS A 80 -6.16 -15.69 -7.70
N GLU A 81 -5.98 -14.47 -8.18
CA GLU A 81 -5.37 -13.41 -7.39
C GLU A 81 -6.32 -12.95 -6.26
N GLN A 82 -5.78 -12.91 -5.04
CA GLN A 82 -6.40 -12.30 -3.87
C GLN A 82 -5.52 -11.16 -3.37
N ILE A 83 -5.99 -9.92 -3.53
CA ILE A 83 -5.32 -8.74 -2.98
C ILE A 83 -5.51 -8.72 -1.47
N LEU A 84 -4.42 -8.50 -0.73
CA LEU A 84 -4.42 -8.39 0.72
C LEU A 84 -4.56 -6.94 1.15
N TYR A 85 -3.75 -6.06 0.57
CA TYR A 85 -3.75 -4.62 0.81
C TYR A 85 -2.94 -3.88 -0.28
N ILE A 86 -3.00 -2.55 -0.26
CA ILE A 86 -2.29 -1.68 -1.19
C ILE A 86 -1.32 -0.81 -0.37
N LEU A 87 -0.13 -0.60 -0.91
CA LEU A 87 0.87 0.33 -0.37
C LEU A 87 0.89 1.59 -1.25
N THR A 88 0.96 2.75 -0.63
CA THR A 88 1.07 4.07 -1.25
C THR A 88 2.33 4.81 -0.80
N ASP A 89 2.55 6.02 -1.31
CA ASP A 89 3.66 6.91 -0.92
C ASP A 89 3.87 6.94 0.61
N GLY A 90 5.06 6.51 1.07
CA GLY A 90 5.44 6.47 2.48
C GLY A 90 5.25 5.11 3.16
N ASP A 91 4.48 4.20 2.55
CA ASP A 91 4.33 2.84 3.06
C ASP A 91 5.56 1.98 2.75
N PHE A 92 5.69 0.89 3.49
CA PHE A 92 6.79 -0.06 3.33
C PHE A 92 6.33 -1.52 3.37
N VAL A 93 7.20 -2.47 3.05
CA VAL A 93 6.94 -3.91 3.22
C VAL A 93 8.24 -4.68 3.29
N GLY A 94 8.22 -5.90 3.83
CA GLY A 94 9.40 -6.74 4.00
C GLY A 94 9.95 -6.71 5.43
N GLU A 95 9.18 -6.16 6.37
CA GLU A 95 9.49 -6.13 7.80
C GLU A 95 9.77 -7.53 8.38
N LEU A 96 9.07 -8.55 7.91
CA LEU A 96 9.29 -9.94 8.33
C LEU A 96 10.67 -10.44 7.91
N SER A 97 11.11 -10.10 6.69
CA SER A 97 12.44 -10.42 6.17
C SER A 97 13.57 -9.74 6.94
N LEU A 98 13.27 -8.66 7.68
CA LEU A 98 14.23 -7.99 8.56
C LEU A 98 14.31 -8.68 9.93
N LEU A 99 13.19 -9.22 10.43
CA LEU A 99 13.14 -9.90 11.74
C LEU A 99 13.67 -11.33 11.67
N LYS A 100 13.41 -12.04 10.57
CA LYS A 100 13.89 -13.40 10.34
C LYS A 100 14.35 -13.52 8.90
N LYS A 101 15.44 -14.25 8.65
CA LYS A 101 15.84 -14.64 7.29
C LYS A 101 14.81 -15.64 6.74
N THR A 102 13.75 -15.13 6.14
CA THR A 102 12.68 -15.91 5.53
C THR A 102 12.48 -15.51 4.07
N LYS A 103 11.82 -16.38 3.32
CA LYS A 103 11.32 -16.03 2.00
C LYS A 103 10.18 -15.03 2.13
N VAL A 104 9.93 -14.28 1.07
CA VAL A 104 8.75 -13.41 1.00
C VAL A 104 7.49 -14.29 0.90
N GLU A 105 6.46 -13.95 1.67
CA GLU A 105 5.23 -14.74 1.81
C GLU A 105 4.11 -14.28 0.86
N PHE A 106 4.37 -13.29 0.01
CA PHE A 106 3.38 -12.65 -0.86
C PHE A 106 4.06 -12.02 -2.07
N ASN A 107 3.27 -11.68 -3.07
CA ASN A 107 3.71 -11.03 -4.29
C ASN A 107 3.49 -9.52 -4.20
N ALA A 108 4.30 -8.76 -4.93
CA ALA A 108 4.14 -7.32 -5.05
C ALA A 108 4.21 -6.88 -6.51
N GLU A 109 3.21 -6.09 -6.95
CA GLU A 109 3.11 -5.56 -8.32
C GLU A 109 2.79 -4.07 -8.29
N ALA A 110 3.42 -3.30 -9.16
CA ALA A 110 3.17 -1.87 -9.29
C ALA A 110 1.83 -1.59 -10.02
N LEU A 111 0.88 -0.94 -9.34
CA LEU A 111 -0.42 -0.55 -9.91
C LEU A 111 -0.33 0.66 -10.85
N GLU A 112 0.75 1.45 -10.72
CA GLU A 112 1.11 2.58 -11.55
C GLU A 112 2.64 2.67 -11.69
N ASP A 113 3.15 3.68 -12.39
CA ASP A 113 4.60 3.91 -12.43
C ASP A 113 5.09 4.23 -11.00
N THR A 114 5.88 3.31 -10.43
CA THR A 114 6.24 3.30 -9.01
C THR A 114 7.75 3.40 -8.83
N ALA A 115 8.17 4.21 -7.85
CA ALA A 115 9.56 4.29 -7.37
C ALA A 115 9.65 3.67 -5.97
N ILE A 116 10.53 2.70 -5.83
CA ILE A 116 10.80 1.97 -4.58
C ILE A 116 12.21 2.28 -4.10
N CYS A 117 12.35 2.54 -2.80
CA CYS A 117 13.63 2.52 -2.10
C CYS A 117 13.77 1.19 -1.37
N ALA A 118 14.85 0.44 -1.60
CA ALA A 118 15.14 -0.78 -0.88
C ALA A 118 16.27 -0.55 0.12
N LEU A 119 16.04 -0.89 1.40
CA LEU A 119 17.00 -0.80 2.48
C LEU A 119 17.36 -2.22 2.94
N THR A 120 18.65 -2.56 2.99
CA THR A 120 19.08 -3.88 3.45
C THR A 120 18.88 -4.03 4.95
N LYS A 121 18.74 -5.28 5.42
CA LYS A 121 18.66 -5.61 6.84
C LYS A 121 19.81 -4.99 7.64
N GLU A 122 21.04 -5.12 7.15
CA GLU A 122 22.22 -4.58 7.83
C GLU A 122 22.12 -3.07 8.06
N ASN A 123 21.69 -2.32 7.03
CA ASN A 123 21.54 -0.88 7.14
C ASN A 123 20.37 -0.51 8.05
N PHE A 124 19.27 -1.25 7.96
CA PHE A 124 18.10 -1.08 8.84
C PHE A 124 18.42 -1.33 10.32
N ASP A 125 19.16 -2.41 10.63
CA ASP A 125 19.56 -2.75 11.99
C ASP A 125 20.40 -1.61 12.60
N LYS A 126 21.38 -1.07 11.86
CA LYS A 126 22.19 0.08 12.30
C LYS A 126 21.35 1.32 12.61
N ILE A 127 20.27 1.55 11.87
CA ILE A 127 19.36 2.68 12.08
C ILE A 127 18.54 2.48 13.36
N ILE A 128 17.97 1.28 13.55
CA ILE A 128 17.17 0.96 14.73
C ILE A 128 18.01 0.99 16.01
N GLU A 129 19.23 0.48 15.98
CA GLU A 129 20.14 0.51 17.15
C GLU A 129 20.39 1.94 17.65
N LYS A 130 20.47 2.91 16.73
CA LYS A 130 20.64 4.34 17.06
C LYS A 130 19.31 5.04 17.39
N ASN A 131 18.17 4.47 16.99
CA ASN A 131 16.84 5.09 17.08
C ASN A 131 15.77 4.07 17.52
N PRO A 132 15.79 3.64 18.80
CA PRO A 132 14.88 2.60 19.29
C PRO A 132 13.39 2.96 19.14
N GLU A 133 13.04 4.25 19.09
CA GLU A 133 11.67 4.74 18.91
C GLU A 133 11.04 4.30 17.58
N ILE A 134 11.85 4.01 16.56
CA ILE A 134 11.39 3.44 15.30
C ILE A 134 10.68 2.10 15.53
N THR A 135 11.11 1.33 16.52
CA THR A 135 10.52 0.03 16.86
C THR A 135 9.04 0.16 17.24
N PHE A 136 8.69 1.19 18.02
CA PHE A 136 7.30 1.43 18.40
C PHE A 136 6.45 1.84 17.19
N LYS A 137 6.98 2.68 16.30
CA LYS A 137 6.29 3.06 15.05
C LYS A 137 6.09 1.86 14.12
N ILE A 138 7.04 0.94 14.05
CA ILE A 138 6.89 -0.31 13.30
C ILE A 138 5.76 -1.14 13.92
N LEU A 139 5.69 -1.24 15.25
CA LEU A 139 4.62 -1.96 15.93
C LEU A 139 3.24 -1.37 15.64
N GLU A 140 3.11 -0.04 15.62
CA GLU A 140 1.87 0.64 15.21
C GLU A 140 1.47 0.26 13.77
N VAL A 141 2.40 0.29 12.82
CA VAL A 141 2.12 -0.10 11.42
C VAL A 141 1.75 -1.58 11.31
N VAL A 142 2.41 -2.47 12.06
CA VAL A 142 2.08 -3.91 12.08
C VAL A 142 0.70 -4.15 12.70
N HIS A 143 0.34 -3.41 13.75
CA HIS A 143 -0.98 -3.46 14.36
C HIS A 143 -2.07 -3.02 13.37
N ASP A 144 -1.87 -1.92 12.65
CA ASP A 144 -2.83 -1.46 11.64
C ASP A 144 -3.02 -2.48 10.51
N ARG A 145 -1.94 -3.17 10.11
CA ARG A 145 -2.03 -4.28 9.16
C ARG A 145 -2.78 -5.48 9.70
N LEU A 146 -2.60 -5.79 10.98
CA LEU A 146 -3.33 -6.88 11.62
C LEU A 146 -4.84 -6.61 11.57
N ILE A 147 -5.27 -5.39 11.95
CA ILE A 147 -6.67 -4.98 11.84
C ILE A 147 -7.17 -5.08 10.40
N ASN A 148 -6.39 -4.62 9.42
CA ASN A 148 -6.78 -4.71 8.01
C ASN A 148 -6.94 -6.17 7.54
N LEU A 149 -6.13 -7.10 8.05
CA LEU A 149 -6.23 -8.54 7.76
C LEU A 149 -7.44 -9.17 8.47
N GLU A 150 -7.77 -8.78 9.69
CA GLU A 150 -8.99 -9.20 10.38
C GLU A 150 -10.25 -8.77 9.60
N ASN A 151 -10.28 -7.51 9.14
CA ASN A 151 -11.35 -7.00 8.28
C ASN A 151 -11.43 -7.76 6.95
N LEU A 152 -10.29 -8.13 6.36
CA LEU A 152 -10.26 -8.97 5.16
C LEU A 152 -10.88 -10.35 5.42
N VAL A 153 -10.55 -10.98 6.55
CA VAL A 153 -11.13 -12.27 6.94
C VAL A 153 -12.65 -12.16 7.12
N GLN A 154 -13.13 -11.11 7.77
CA GLN A 154 -14.57 -10.84 7.92
C GLN A 154 -15.27 -10.72 6.55
N ARG A 155 -14.75 -9.86 5.66
CA ARG A 155 -15.29 -9.69 4.30
C ARG A 155 -15.32 -10.99 3.50
N LEU A 156 -14.23 -11.77 3.54
CA LEU A 156 -14.17 -13.02 2.78
C LEU A 156 -15.10 -14.10 3.35
N SER A 157 -15.50 -13.97 4.63
CA SER A 157 -16.38 -14.92 5.33
C SER A 157 -17.88 -14.62 5.16
N THR A 158 -18.27 -13.37 4.93
CA THR A 158 -19.69 -13.04 4.64
C THR A 158 -20.11 -13.59 3.28
N LYS A 159 -21.35 -14.05 3.13
CA LYS A 159 -21.89 -14.47 1.82
C LYS A 159 -22.45 -13.31 1.00
N ASP A 160 -22.62 -12.15 1.64
CA ASP A 160 -23.23 -11.00 1.01
C ASP A 160 -22.24 -10.32 0.06
N VAL A 161 -22.63 -10.21 -1.21
CA VAL A 161 -21.78 -9.66 -2.27
C VAL A 161 -21.64 -8.15 -2.13
N GLU A 162 -22.72 -7.48 -1.73
CA GLU A 162 -22.77 -6.03 -1.62
C GLU A 162 -21.88 -5.54 -0.48
N SER A 163 -22.01 -6.16 0.70
CA SER A 163 -21.14 -6.04 1.86
C SER A 163 -19.65 -6.15 1.52
N ARG A 164 -19.26 -7.18 0.75
CA ARG A 164 -17.86 -7.35 0.31
C ARG A 164 -17.36 -6.18 -0.53
N VAL A 165 -18.20 -5.67 -1.45
CA VAL A 165 -17.86 -4.51 -2.27
C VAL A 165 -17.79 -3.25 -1.42
N SER A 166 -18.74 -3.05 -0.49
CA SER A 166 -18.75 -1.96 0.47
C SER A 166 -17.48 -1.91 1.30
N GLY A 167 -17.05 -3.04 1.86
CA GLY A 167 -15.83 -3.10 2.66
C GLY A 167 -14.56 -2.77 1.85
N VAL A 168 -14.51 -3.11 0.57
CA VAL A 168 -13.42 -2.65 -0.33
C VAL A 168 -13.52 -1.15 -0.58
N LEU A 169 -14.72 -0.61 -0.85
CA LEU A 169 -14.90 0.83 -1.04
C LEU A 169 -14.54 1.62 0.22
N LEU A 170 -14.90 1.14 1.41
CA LEU A 170 -14.53 1.75 2.69
C LEU A 170 -13.01 1.73 2.91
N SER A 171 -12.36 0.62 2.59
CA SER A 171 -10.89 0.53 2.65
C SER A 171 -10.23 1.52 1.69
N LEU A 172 -10.70 1.60 0.44
CA LEU A 172 -10.19 2.56 -0.54
C LEU A 172 -10.52 4.02 -0.19
N ALA A 173 -11.65 4.27 0.47
CA ALA A 173 -12.04 5.59 0.95
C ALA A 173 -11.14 6.05 2.09
N LYS A 174 -10.80 5.16 3.03
CA LYS A 174 -9.85 5.42 4.10
C LYS A 174 -8.46 5.79 3.55
N ASP A 175 -7.99 5.04 2.56
CA ASP A 175 -6.60 5.18 2.08
C ASP A 175 -6.44 6.25 0.97
N PHE A 176 -7.46 6.45 0.14
CA PHE A 176 -7.38 7.29 -1.08
C PHE A 176 -8.53 8.30 -1.21
N GLY A 177 -9.42 8.37 -0.24
CA GLY A 177 -10.56 9.28 -0.23
C GLY A 177 -10.16 10.72 0.06
N LYS A 178 -10.90 11.65 -0.56
CA LYS A 178 -10.92 13.06 -0.20
C LYS A 178 -12.31 13.41 0.26
N GLU A 179 -12.42 13.82 1.52
CA GLU A 179 -13.68 14.22 2.13
C GLU A 179 -13.99 15.68 1.81
N GLU A 180 -15.18 15.91 1.26
CA GLU A 180 -15.74 17.24 0.98
C GLU A 180 -17.18 17.28 1.52
N GLY A 181 -17.33 17.64 2.80
CA GLY A 181 -18.61 17.56 3.50
C GLY A 181 -19.01 16.10 3.76
N ASN A 182 -20.23 15.72 3.35
CA ASN A 182 -20.73 14.34 3.49
C ASN A 182 -20.35 13.43 2.31
N ILE A 183 -19.56 13.93 1.36
CA ILE A 183 -19.21 13.19 0.15
C ILE A 183 -17.73 12.82 0.20
N ILE A 184 -17.42 11.58 -0.19
CA ILE A 184 -16.03 11.12 -0.30
C ILE A 184 -15.72 10.82 -1.75
N THR A 185 -14.75 11.53 -2.30
CA THR A 185 -14.23 11.27 -3.64
C THR A 185 -13.04 10.34 -3.57
N VAL A 186 -13.14 9.17 -4.17
CA VAL A 186 -12.08 8.17 -4.23
C VAL A 186 -11.54 8.05 -5.66
N ASN A 187 -10.26 8.39 -5.85
CA ASN A 187 -9.56 8.06 -7.09
C ASN A 187 -9.07 6.62 -7.00
N LEU A 188 -9.77 5.72 -7.68
CA LEU A 188 -9.52 4.29 -7.60
C LEU A 188 -8.12 3.96 -8.16
N PRO A 189 -7.25 3.34 -7.35
CA PRO A 189 -6.01 2.78 -7.85
C PRO A 189 -6.23 1.43 -8.55
N LEU A 190 -7.40 0.82 -8.34
CA LEU A 190 -7.79 -0.48 -8.83
C LEU A 190 -8.79 -0.38 -9.98
N ASN A 191 -8.65 -1.28 -10.94
CA ASN A 191 -9.66 -1.58 -11.94
C ASN A 191 -10.69 -2.60 -11.39
N ARG A 192 -11.73 -2.92 -12.17
CA ARG A 192 -12.82 -3.82 -11.72
C ARG A 192 -12.37 -5.25 -11.41
N GLU A 193 -11.39 -5.76 -12.12
CA GLU A 193 -10.79 -7.07 -11.86
C GLU A 193 -10.03 -7.07 -10.54
N GLU A 194 -9.22 -6.03 -10.31
CA GLU A 194 -8.48 -5.86 -9.06
C GLU A 194 -9.41 -5.63 -7.86
N ILE A 195 -10.51 -4.88 -8.01
CA ILE A 195 -11.55 -4.79 -6.96
C ILE A 195 -12.16 -6.17 -6.69
N GLY A 196 -12.36 -6.99 -7.73
CA GLY A 196 -12.81 -8.37 -7.60
C GLY A 196 -11.82 -9.21 -6.80
N SER A 197 -10.54 -9.17 -7.18
CA SER A 197 -9.45 -9.82 -6.44
C SER A 197 -9.32 -9.32 -5.00
N TYR A 198 -9.70 -8.08 -4.71
CA TYR A 198 -9.71 -7.58 -3.34
C TYR A 198 -10.94 -8.04 -2.54
N ALA A 199 -12.11 -8.05 -3.17
CA ALA A 199 -13.38 -8.47 -2.57
C ALA A 199 -13.59 -9.99 -2.52
N GLY A 200 -12.74 -10.77 -3.20
CA GLY A 200 -12.97 -12.21 -3.42
C GLY A 200 -14.15 -12.49 -4.35
N LEU A 201 -14.34 -11.64 -5.38
CA LEU A 201 -15.45 -11.68 -6.34
C LEU A 201 -14.93 -11.66 -7.78
N THR A 202 -15.78 -12.00 -8.75
CA THR A 202 -15.44 -11.83 -10.17
C THR A 202 -15.65 -10.38 -10.62
N ARG A 203 -14.94 -9.98 -11.67
CA ARG A 203 -15.06 -8.65 -12.30
C ARG A 203 -16.52 -8.31 -12.68
N GLU A 204 -17.27 -9.28 -13.19
CA GLU A 204 -18.66 -9.11 -13.64
C GLU A 204 -19.59 -8.89 -12.45
N THR A 205 -19.34 -9.57 -11.34
CA THR A 205 -20.12 -9.40 -10.10
C THR A 205 -19.86 -8.03 -9.51
N VAL A 206 -18.59 -7.61 -9.39
CA VAL A 206 -18.25 -6.24 -8.94
C VAL A 206 -18.90 -5.17 -9.82
N SER A 207 -18.84 -5.33 -11.14
CA SER A 207 -19.43 -4.35 -12.07
C SER A 207 -20.94 -4.23 -11.90
N ARG A 208 -21.64 -5.36 -11.70
CA ARG A 208 -23.08 -5.39 -11.44
C ARG A 208 -23.43 -4.74 -10.11
N THR A 209 -22.74 -5.09 -9.03
CA THR A 209 -22.96 -4.52 -7.70
C THR A 209 -22.76 -3.01 -7.68
N LEU A 210 -21.68 -2.51 -8.29
CA LEU A 210 -21.42 -1.07 -8.34
C LEU A 210 -22.43 -0.31 -9.21
N THR A 211 -23.00 -0.96 -10.22
CA THR A 211 -24.09 -0.36 -10.99
C THR A 211 -25.36 -0.28 -10.15
N GLY A 212 -25.70 -1.36 -9.41
CA GLY A 212 -26.84 -1.35 -8.48
C GLY A 212 -26.72 -0.26 -7.41
N MET A 213 -25.57 -0.17 -6.74
CA MET A 213 -25.31 0.90 -5.76
C MET A 213 -25.43 2.31 -6.36
N GLN A 214 -25.08 2.48 -7.64
CA GLN A 214 -25.26 3.76 -8.32
C GLN A 214 -26.73 4.06 -8.62
N ASP A 215 -27.49 3.06 -9.07
CA ASP A 215 -28.92 3.20 -9.36
C ASP A 215 -29.73 3.52 -8.08
N GLU A 216 -29.26 3.02 -6.93
CA GLU A 216 -29.79 3.33 -5.60
C GLU A 216 -29.28 4.68 -5.02
N GLY A 217 -28.34 5.34 -5.70
CA GLY A 217 -27.81 6.65 -5.30
C GLY A 217 -26.78 6.63 -4.17
N ILE A 218 -26.32 5.44 -3.74
CA ILE A 218 -25.29 5.26 -2.70
C ILE A 218 -23.93 5.76 -3.17
N ILE A 219 -23.62 5.53 -4.45
CA ILE A 219 -22.39 5.99 -5.10
C ILE A 219 -22.67 6.66 -6.45
N GLU A 220 -21.66 7.33 -7.00
CA GLU A 220 -21.65 7.81 -8.38
C GLU A 220 -20.33 7.41 -9.05
N LEU A 221 -20.42 6.75 -10.21
CA LEU A 221 -19.28 6.28 -10.97
C LEU A 221 -18.88 7.32 -12.03
N HIS A 222 -17.63 7.77 -11.99
CA HIS A 222 -17.03 8.58 -13.05
C HIS A 222 -16.02 7.73 -13.82
N GLY A 223 -16.54 6.97 -14.79
CA GLY A 223 -15.77 5.99 -15.55
C GLY A 223 -15.23 4.88 -14.64
N ASN A 224 -14.01 4.43 -14.90
CA ASN A 224 -13.40 3.29 -14.18
C ASN A 224 -12.40 3.69 -13.10
N LYS A 225 -12.11 4.98 -12.93
CA LYS A 225 -11.01 5.47 -12.09
C LYS A 225 -11.45 6.38 -10.94
N LYS A 226 -12.72 6.75 -10.87
CA LYS A 226 -13.21 7.65 -9.83
C LYS A 226 -14.59 7.21 -9.38
N ILE A 227 -14.77 7.11 -8.07
CA ILE A 227 -16.05 6.87 -7.41
C ILE A 227 -16.29 8.01 -6.42
N ILE A 228 -17.52 8.51 -6.42
CA ILE A 228 -18.00 9.42 -5.39
C ILE A 228 -18.93 8.61 -4.48
N ILE A 229 -18.59 8.51 -3.20
CA ILE A 229 -19.44 7.88 -2.19
C ILE A 229 -20.35 8.98 -1.63
N LYS A 230 -21.67 8.78 -1.81
CA LYS A 230 -22.71 9.73 -1.37
C LYS A 230 -23.29 9.37 -0.01
N ASP A 231 -23.31 8.07 0.30
CA ASP A 231 -23.81 7.54 1.57
C ASP A 231 -22.79 6.58 2.19
N ILE A 232 -21.84 7.12 2.95
CA ILE A 232 -20.85 6.31 3.68
C ILE A 232 -21.49 5.53 4.83
N ASP A 233 -22.56 6.04 5.42
CA ASP A 233 -23.21 5.41 6.57
C ASP A 233 -23.94 4.13 6.14
N TYR A 234 -24.57 4.14 4.96
CA TYR A 234 -25.07 2.94 4.32
C TYR A 234 -23.95 1.89 4.13
N LEU A 235 -22.82 2.27 3.54
CA LEU A 235 -21.71 1.33 3.31
C LEU A 235 -21.20 0.72 4.63
N LYS A 236 -21.11 1.51 5.69
CA LYS A 236 -20.72 1.04 7.04
C LYS A 236 -21.77 0.16 7.71
N SER A 237 -23.05 0.32 7.37
CA SER A 237 -24.12 -0.46 7.98
C SER A 237 -24.18 -1.92 7.48
N ILE A 238 -23.51 -2.20 6.36
CA ILE A 238 -23.51 -3.52 5.71
C ILE A 238 -22.11 -4.16 5.64
N ASP A 239 -21.05 -3.53 6.16
CA ASP A 239 -19.69 -4.10 6.28
C ASP A 239 -19.50 -4.82 7.63
#